data_AF-A0A0P7AQT7-F1
#
_entry.id   AF-A0A0P7AQT7-F1
#
_cell.length_a   1.000
_cell.length_b   1.000
_cell.length_c   1.000
_cell.angle_alpha   90.00
_cell.angle_beta   90.00
_cell.angle_gamma   90.00
#
_symmetry.space_group_name_H-M   'P 1'
#
loop_
_entity.id
_entity.type
_entity.pdbx_description
1 polymer ?
#
loop_
_entity_poly.entity_id
_entity_poly.type
_entity_poly.pdbx_seq_one_letter_code
_entity_poly.pdbx_strand_id
1 'polypeptide(L)'
;MFMNRLFYVLSVVCFTVFVGQAQIDAGSVFGLPFASLAEITAITTAQEGSLAYASDTDKVYKFNGTSWEEIANNNNPSVHLGAFIISSTGTQTISGLPFQPTQISFVGHANVETFNLNSDNGTRNNETGLPNSFGSTNGFARNDGGTIVQQSIFIGSSGNSINDISRFASSSHCIGIRYGNQNGDLLGLTTASVTSFNVDGFTINVDNLADNVVVIYHAYD
;
A
#
# COMPACT_ATOMS: atom_id res chain seq x y z
N MET A 1 -4.02 56.37 -45.61
CA MET A 1 -3.29 55.11 -45.29
C MET A 1 -2.67 55.09 -43.88
N PHE A 2 -2.97 56.05 -42.98
CA PHE A 2 -2.33 56.14 -41.66
C PHE A 2 -3.19 55.63 -40.47
N MET A 3 -4.51 55.52 -40.63
CA MET A 3 -5.41 55.17 -39.53
C MET A 3 -5.34 53.68 -39.11
N ASN A 4 -5.07 52.76 -40.05
CA ASN A 4 -5.04 51.32 -39.75
C ASN A 4 -3.80 50.90 -38.96
N ARG A 5 -2.66 51.57 -39.15
CA ARG A 5 -1.41 51.24 -38.43
C ARG A 5 -1.47 51.63 -36.96
N LEU A 6 -2.17 52.70 -36.62
CA LEU A 6 -2.37 53.14 -35.23
C LEU A 6 -3.28 52.17 -34.47
N PHE A 7 -4.31 51.63 -35.13
CA PHE A 7 -5.20 50.63 -34.53
C PHE A 7 -4.45 49.33 -34.19
N TYR A 8 -3.62 48.80 -35.10
CA TYR A 8 -2.85 47.59 -34.82
C TYR A 8 -1.81 47.78 -33.71
N VAL A 9 -1.15 48.94 -33.64
CA VAL A 9 -0.20 49.23 -32.55
C VAL A 9 -0.92 49.36 -31.20
N LEU A 10 -2.10 49.99 -31.17
CA LEU A 10 -2.91 50.10 -29.95
C LEU A 10 -3.43 48.72 -29.50
N SER A 11 -3.84 47.86 -30.44
CA SER A 11 -4.29 46.49 -30.15
C SER A 11 -3.16 45.59 -29.64
N VAL A 12 -1.95 45.71 -30.19
CA VAL A 12 -0.78 44.93 -29.75
C VAL A 12 -0.31 45.40 -28.36
N VAL A 13 -0.30 46.72 -28.10
CA VAL A 13 0.07 47.28 -26.79
C VAL A 13 -0.95 46.89 -25.71
N CYS A 14 -2.26 46.88 -26.01
CA CYS A 14 -3.29 46.43 -25.06
C CYS A 14 -3.26 44.92 -24.78
N PHE A 15 -2.77 44.09 -25.70
CA PHE A 15 -2.67 42.63 -25.49
C PHE A 15 -1.40 42.20 -24.74
N THR A 16 -0.33 43.01 -24.77
CA THR A 16 0.95 42.67 -24.10
C THR A 16 1.00 42.97 -22.61
N VAL A 17 0.02 43.68 -22.04
CA VAL A 17 -0.01 43.99 -20.58
C VAL A 17 -0.65 42.87 -19.75
N PHE A 18 -1.22 41.86 -20.39
CA PHE A 18 -1.79 40.68 -19.70
C PHE A 18 -0.74 39.57 -19.48
N VAL A 19 0.48 39.93 -19.11
CA VAL A 19 1.45 38.94 -18.59
C VAL A 19 1.00 38.60 -17.18
N GLY A 20 0.36 37.45 -17.04
CA GLY A 20 -0.35 37.01 -15.85
C GLY A 20 0.43 37.19 -14.55
N GLN A 21 -0.02 38.11 -13.71
CA GLN A 21 0.21 38.07 -12.28
C GLN A 21 -0.81 37.11 -11.67
N ALA A 22 -0.64 35.81 -11.93
CA ALA A 22 -1.26 34.79 -11.09
C ALA A 22 -0.36 34.64 -9.86
N GLN A 23 -0.37 35.63 -8.98
CA GLN A 23 0.30 35.54 -7.70
C GLN A 23 -0.72 35.99 -6.65
N ILE A 24 -1.04 35.09 -5.71
CA ILE A 24 -1.69 35.48 -4.47
C ILE A 24 -0.76 36.50 -3.83
N ASP A 25 -1.26 37.72 -3.60
CA ASP A 25 -0.50 38.76 -2.92
C ASP A 25 0.05 38.22 -1.58
N ALA A 26 1.24 38.65 -1.17
CA ALA A 26 1.90 38.11 0.02
C ALA A 26 1.04 38.28 1.30
N GLY A 27 0.17 39.29 1.34
CA GLY A 27 -0.79 39.52 2.43
C GLY A 27 -2.14 38.81 2.25
N SER A 28 -2.37 38.18 1.10
CA SER A 28 -3.60 37.42 0.78
C SER A 28 -3.48 35.93 1.14
N VAL A 29 -2.40 35.52 1.79
CA VAL A 29 -2.22 34.16 2.31
C VAL A 29 -2.90 34.05 3.68
N PHE A 30 -3.64 32.97 3.91
CA PHE A 30 -4.17 32.65 5.23
C PHE A 30 -3.01 32.33 6.20
N GLY A 31 -2.87 33.12 7.26
CA GLY A 31 -1.88 32.91 8.30
C GLY A 31 -2.40 31.99 9.41
N LEU A 32 -1.53 31.13 9.91
CA LEU A 32 -1.79 30.33 11.11
C LEU A 32 -1.24 31.05 12.35
N PRO A 33 -1.89 30.92 13.52
CA PRO A 33 -1.24 31.24 14.79
C PRO A 33 0.11 30.54 14.89
N PHE A 34 1.16 31.28 15.25
CA PHE A 34 2.53 30.77 15.33
C PHE A 34 3.03 30.84 16.78
N ALA A 35 3.66 29.78 17.25
CA ALA A 35 4.29 29.69 18.57
C ALA A 35 5.27 28.50 18.58
N SER A 36 6.02 28.28 19.66
CA SER A 36 6.77 27.03 19.84
C SER A 36 5.82 25.84 20.04
N LEU A 37 6.29 24.62 19.76
CA LEU A 37 5.50 23.41 20.01
C LEU A 37 5.10 23.27 21.48
N ALA A 38 5.96 23.69 22.40
CA ALA A 38 5.67 23.68 23.84
C ALA A 38 4.49 24.60 24.20
N GLU A 39 4.42 25.78 23.58
CA GLU A 39 3.31 26.72 23.76
C GLU A 39 2.03 26.20 23.12
N ILE A 40 2.11 25.63 21.91
CA ILE A 40 0.95 25.05 21.22
C ILE A 40 0.36 23.90 22.05
N THR A 41 1.19 22.94 22.46
CA THR A 41 0.74 21.76 23.22
C THR A 41 0.23 22.08 24.62
N ALA A 42 0.58 23.24 25.18
CA ALA A 42 0.01 23.75 26.42
C ALA A 42 -1.44 24.28 26.27
N ILE A 43 -1.91 24.55 25.04
CA ILE A 43 -3.28 25.01 24.78
C ILE A 43 -4.23 23.80 24.82
N THR A 44 -4.96 23.65 25.92
CA THR A 44 -5.93 22.56 26.13
C THR A 44 -7.39 22.96 25.84
N THR A 45 -7.64 24.25 25.61
CA THR A 45 -9.00 24.82 25.43
C THR A 45 -9.33 25.18 23.98
N ALA A 46 -8.50 24.75 23.02
CA ALA A 46 -8.76 24.99 21.61
C ALA A 46 -10.01 24.25 21.12
N GLN A 47 -10.64 24.77 20.06
CA GLN A 47 -11.74 24.07 19.40
C GLN A 47 -11.17 22.94 18.52
N GLU A 48 -11.83 21.79 18.47
CA GLU A 48 -11.48 20.72 17.52
C GLU A 48 -11.41 21.27 16.08
N GLY A 49 -10.37 20.90 15.36
CA GLY A 49 -10.06 21.40 14.02
C GLY A 49 -9.24 22.69 13.99
N SER A 50 -8.92 23.29 15.14
CA SER A 50 -8.00 24.44 15.20
C SER A 50 -6.63 24.08 14.62
N LEU A 51 -6.03 25.03 13.91
CA LEU A 51 -4.72 24.89 13.28
C LEU A 51 -3.71 25.86 13.90
N ALA A 52 -2.48 25.41 14.09
CA ALA A 52 -1.36 26.23 14.55
C ALA A 52 -0.06 25.81 13.86
N TYR A 53 0.87 26.74 13.70
CA TYR A 53 2.21 26.50 13.15
C TYR A 53 3.26 26.55 14.26
N ALA A 54 3.99 25.46 14.45
CA ALA A 54 5.09 25.37 15.40
C ALA A 54 6.37 25.93 14.77
N SER A 55 6.86 27.08 15.26
CA SER A 55 8.01 27.79 14.69
C SER A 55 9.35 27.13 14.95
N ASP A 56 9.42 26.22 15.91
CA ASP A 56 10.62 25.48 16.32
C ASP A 56 10.76 24.11 15.63
N THR A 57 9.66 23.56 15.10
CA THR A 57 9.67 22.30 14.32
C THR A 57 9.33 22.49 12.85
N ASP A 58 8.91 23.68 12.44
CA ASP A 58 8.45 24.01 11.09
C ASP A 58 7.25 23.16 10.63
N LYS A 59 6.33 22.85 11.55
CA LYS A 59 5.19 21.95 11.30
C LYS A 59 3.84 22.59 11.63
N VAL A 60 2.79 22.12 10.94
CA VAL A 60 1.40 22.46 11.23
C VAL A 60 0.79 21.40 12.13
N TYR A 61 0.09 21.84 13.18
CA TYR A 61 -0.65 21.00 14.10
C TYR A 61 -2.15 21.27 14.00
N LYS A 62 -2.94 20.22 14.19
CA LYS A 62 -4.41 20.24 14.32
C LYS A 62 -4.79 19.84 15.74
N PHE A 63 -5.69 20.58 16.37
CA PHE A 63 -6.28 20.14 17.62
C PHE A 63 -7.39 19.10 17.35
N ASN A 64 -7.27 17.89 17.91
CA ASN A 64 -8.25 16.81 17.74
C ASN A 64 -9.41 16.85 18.77
N GLY A 65 -9.52 17.93 19.53
CA GLY A 65 -10.45 18.07 20.65
C GLY A 65 -9.86 17.72 22.02
N THR A 66 -8.71 17.03 22.05
CA THR A 66 -7.99 16.64 23.28
C THR A 66 -6.52 17.07 23.27
N SER A 67 -5.84 16.90 22.13
CA SER A 67 -4.41 17.15 21.95
C SER A 67 -4.12 17.75 20.58
N TRP A 68 -2.94 18.37 20.46
CA TRP A 68 -2.40 18.83 19.19
C TRP A 68 -1.66 17.69 18.48
N GLU A 69 -2.07 17.39 17.25
CA GLU A 69 -1.47 16.37 16.39
C GLU A 69 -0.82 17.03 15.17
N GLU A 70 0.39 16.61 14.80
CA GLU A 70 1.07 17.08 13.61
C GLU A 70 0.34 16.58 12.34
N ILE A 71 0.00 17.48 11.41
CA ILE A 71 -0.73 17.14 10.18
C ILE A 71 0.15 16.34 9.20
N ALA A 72 1.46 16.54 9.23
CA ALA A 72 2.43 15.84 8.38
C ALA A 72 3.47 15.13 9.25
N ASN A 73 2.99 14.31 10.20
CA ASN A 73 3.85 13.54 11.09
C ASN A 73 4.69 12.55 10.29
N ASN A 74 5.91 12.97 9.94
CA ASN A 74 6.86 12.14 9.21
C ASN A 74 7.33 10.91 10.03
N ASN A 75 7.02 10.84 11.33
CA ASN A 75 7.39 9.72 12.19
C ASN A 75 6.38 8.57 12.16
N ASN A 76 5.17 8.79 11.64
CA ASN A 76 4.17 7.73 11.44
C ASN A 76 4.12 7.41 9.94
N PRO A 77 4.76 6.33 9.48
CA PRO A 77 4.72 5.98 8.07
C PRO A 77 3.29 5.62 7.68
N SER A 78 2.80 6.13 6.56
CA SER A 78 1.49 5.74 5.99
C SER A 78 1.55 4.42 5.24
N VAL A 79 2.74 3.84 5.10
CA VAL A 79 3.00 2.54 4.46
C VAL A 79 4.02 1.77 5.28
N HIS A 80 3.70 0.52 5.62
CA HIS A 80 4.61 -0.39 6.29
C HIS A 80 4.85 -1.62 5.42
N LEU A 81 6.13 -1.93 5.16
CA LEU A 81 6.53 -3.10 4.39
C LEU A 81 7.03 -4.18 5.33
N GLY A 82 6.61 -5.42 5.11
CA GLY A 82 7.08 -6.55 5.87
C GLY A 82 6.95 -7.85 5.10
N ALA A 83 7.32 -8.95 5.75
CA ALA A 83 7.14 -10.29 5.23
C ALA A 83 6.79 -11.26 6.34
N PHE A 84 6.08 -12.33 6.00
CA PHE A 84 5.78 -13.45 6.89
C PHE A 84 5.83 -14.76 6.12
N ILE A 85 5.82 -15.89 6.84
CA ILE A 85 5.76 -17.23 6.26
C ILE A 85 4.40 -17.82 6.61
N ILE A 86 3.69 -18.31 5.58
CA ILE A 86 2.59 -19.25 5.75
C ILE A 86 3.22 -20.64 5.96
N SER A 87 3.06 -21.23 7.14
CA SER A 87 3.65 -22.53 7.49
C SER A 87 2.68 -23.53 8.13
N SER A 88 1.43 -23.14 8.34
CA SER A 88 0.36 -23.99 8.86
C SER A 88 -1.01 -23.46 8.41
N THR A 89 -2.00 -24.36 8.31
CA THR A 89 -3.41 -23.95 8.18
C THR A 89 -3.93 -23.31 9.46
N GLY A 90 -4.98 -22.51 9.36
CA GLY A 90 -5.65 -21.84 10.46
C GLY A 90 -5.30 -20.36 10.57
N THR A 91 -5.57 -19.78 11.74
CA THR A 91 -5.41 -18.35 12.00
C THR A 91 -3.94 -17.99 12.23
N GLN A 92 -3.47 -16.93 11.57
CA GLN A 92 -2.17 -16.32 11.81
C GLN A 92 -2.35 -14.80 11.99
N THR A 93 -1.83 -14.27 13.09
CA THR A 93 -1.86 -12.82 13.36
C THR A 93 -0.49 -12.21 13.03
N ILE A 94 -0.52 -11.17 12.22
CA ILE A 94 0.64 -10.33 11.91
C ILE A 94 0.47 -9.04 12.71
N SER A 95 1.41 -8.74 13.60
CA SER A 95 1.38 -7.60 14.52
C SER A 95 2.66 -6.76 14.46
N GLY A 96 2.71 -5.66 15.21
CA GLY A 96 3.85 -4.75 15.25
C GLY A 96 3.88 -3.70 14.13
N LEU A 97 2.78 -3.52 13.40
CA LEU A 97 2.62 -2.40 12.49
C LEU A 97 2.38 -1.11 13.31
N PRO A 98 2.86 0.06 12.83
CA PRO A 98 2.75 1.32 13.56
C PRO A 98 1.34 1.95 13.51
N PHE A 99 0.39 1.30 12.82
CA PHE A 99 -0.99 1.75 12.63
C PHE A 99 -1.91 0.55 12.40
N GLN A 100 -3.23 0.78 12.49
CA GLN A 100 -4.24 -0.16 12.05
C GLN A 100 -4.39 -0.04 10.53
N PRO A 101 -4.02 -1.05 9.73
CA PRO A 101 -4.16 -0.94 8.29
C PRO A 101 -5.62 -0.86 7.87
N THR A 102 -5.90 -0.14 6.79
CA THR A 102 -7.19 -0.18 6.08
C THR A 102 -7.10 -1.01 4.80
N GLN A 103 -5.89 -1.23 4.30
CA GLN A 103 -5.63 -2.07 3.13
C GLN A 103 -4.23 -2.69 3.18
N ILE A 104 -4.08 -3.85 2.55
CA ILE A 104 -2.82 -4.56 2.41
C ILE A 104 -2.71 -5.13 1.00
N SER A 105 -1.55 -4.98 0.36
CA SER A 105 -1.20 -5.70 -0.86
C SER A 105 -0.18 -6.80 -0.55
N PHE A 106 -0.31 -7.95 -1.21
CA PHE A 106 0.49 -9.15 -0.99
C PHE A 106 1.15 -9.62 -2.28
N VAL A 107 2.39 -10.09 -2.16
CA VAL A 107 3.10 -10.85 -3.19
C VAL A 107 3.69 -12.10 -2.56
N GLY A 108 3.48 -13.24 -3.20
CA GLY A 108 4.05 -14.52 -2.79
C GLY A 108 4.55 -15.30 -3.99
N HIS A 109 5.56 -16.13 -3.79
CA HIS A 109 6.19 -16.93 -4.84
C HIS A 109 6.16 -18.41 -4.46
N ALA A 110 5.77 -19.27 -5.41
CA ALA A 110 5.82 -20.71 -5.21
C ALA A 110 7.26 -21.17 -5.00
N ASN A 111 7.46 -22.14 -4.10
CA ASN A 111 8.76 -22.73 -3.75
C ASN A 111 9.80 -21.71 -3.24
N VAL A 112 9.33 -20.73 -2.46
CA VAL A 112 10.16 -19.86 -1.62
C VAL A 112 9.61 -19.96 -0.21
N GLU A 113 10.17 -20.86 0.58
CA GLU A 113 9.58 -21.34 1.84
C GLU A 113 10.17 -20.64 3.07
N THR A 114 11.32 -19.97 2.92
CA THR A 114 12.03 -19.30 4.00
C THR A 114 12.58 -17.95 3.55
N PHE A 115 12.79 -17.03 4.49
CA PHE A 115 13.32 -15.70 4.18
C PHE A 115 14.71 -15.70 3.55
N ASN A 116 15.48 -16.77 3.74
CA ASN A 116 16.85 -16.90 3.27
C ASN A 116 17.02 -18.24 2.56
N LEU A 117 16.62 -18.29 1.28
CA LEU A 117 16.75 -19.47 0.43
C LEU A 117 17.72 -19.18 -0.73
N ASN A 118 18.76 -20.00 -0.85
CA ASN A 118 19.73 -19.95 -1.96
C ASN A 118 20.22 -21.36 -2.28
N SER A 119 19.30 -22.20 -2.72
CA SER A 119 19.55 -23.56 -3.19
C SER A 119 18.60 -23.86 -4.35
N ASP A 120 18.87 -24.93 -5.09
CA ASP A 120 17.83 -25.51 -5.94
C ASP A 120 16.71 -26.12 -5.07
N ASN A 121 15.67 -26.64 -5.73
CA ASN A 121 14.53 -27.25 -5.05
C ASN A 121 14.86 -28.56 -4.33
N GLY A 122 16.12 -29.02 -4.33
CA GLY A 122 16.59 -30.19 -3.60
C GLY A 122 15.93 -31.52 -3.99
N THR A 123 15.29 -31.58 -5.16
CA THR A 123 14.58 -32.78 -5.64
C THR A 123 15.28 -33.45 -6.82
N ARG A 124 14.67 -34.52 -7.36
CA ARG A 124 15.20 -35.24 -8.53
C ARG A 124 15.02 -34.39 -9.79
N ASN A 125 15.85 -34.64 -10.79
CA ASN A 125 15.71 -34.03 -12.10
C ASN A 125 14.36 -34.38 -12.74
N ASN A 126 13.77 -33.40 -13.41
CA ASN A 126 12.52 -33.53 -14.15
C ASN A 126 11.33 -33.98 -13.26
N GLU A 127 11.29 -33.56 -12.00
CA GLU A 127 10.23 -33.90 -11.04
C GLU A 127 8.89 -33.25 -11.43
N THR A 128 7.80 -34.00 -11.28
CA THR A 128 6.44 -33.58 -11.66
C THR A 128 5.63 -33.01 -10.49
N GLY A 129 6.16 -33.11 -9.27
CA GLY A 129 5.54 -32.65 -8.03
C GLY A 129 5.68 -31.14 -7.75
N LEU A 130 5.18 -30.72 -6.57
CA LEU A 130 5.13 -29.33 -6.11
C LEU A 130 6.48 -28.60 -6.21
N PRO A 131 7.63 -29.21 -5.85
CA PRO A 131 8.93 -28.51 -5.83
C PRO A 131 9.41 -28.03 -7.21
N ASN A 132 8.78 -28.49 -8.29
CA ASN A 132 9.10 -28.05 -9.65
C ASN A 132 8.03 -27.13 -10.25
N SER A 133 7.02 -26.74 -9.48
CA SER A 133 6.12 -25.65 -9.81
C SER A 133 6.84 -24.31 -9.64
N PHE A 134 6.53 -23.29 -10.42
CA PHE A 134 6.97 -21.92 -10.16
C PHE A 134 5.87 -20.95 -10.53
N GLY A 135 5.86 -19.77 -9.94
CA GLY A 135 4.84 -18.77 -10.20
C GLY A 135 4.71 -17.78 -9.06
N SER A 136 3.86 -16.79 -9.27
CA SER A 136 3.68 -15.67 -8.35
C SER A 136 2.22 -15.33 -8.19
N THR A 137 1.81 -15.05 -6.95
CA THR A 137 0.51 -14.45 -6.64
C THR A 137 0.69 -12.96 -6.39
N ASN A 138 -0.24 -12.17 -6.90
CA ASN A 138 -0.48 -10.78 -6.48
C ASN A 138 -1.89 -10.71 -5.90
N GLY A 139 -2.05 -10.07 -4.76
CA GLY A 139 -3.37 -9.91 -4.18
C GLY A 139 -3.47 -8.72 -3.24
N PHE A 140 -4.68 -8.46 -2.78
CA PHE A 140 -4.97 -7.41 -1.82
C PHE A 140 -6.12 -7.79 -0.90
N ALA A 141 -6.20 -7.08 0.23
CA ALA A 141 -7.38 -6.99 1.08
C ALA A 141 -7.58 -5.53 1.49
N ARG A 142 -8.83 -5.08 1.53
CA ARG A 142 -9.22 -3.70 1.91
C ARG A 142 -10.48 -3.72 2.75
N ASN A 143 -10.51 -2.89 3.79
CA ASN A 143 -11.67 -2.68 4.63
C ASN A 143 -12.58 -1.59 4.03
N ASP A 144 -13.71 -2.01 3.45
CA ASP A 144 -14.73 -1.13 2.89
C ASP A 144 -15.88 -0.98 3.89
N GLY A 145 -15.68 -0.11 4.89
CA GLY A 145 -16.73 0.21 5.87
C GLY A 145 -17.18 -0.96 6.73
N GLY A 146 -16.25 -1.86 7.09
CA GLY A 146 -16.51 -3.04 7.92
C GLY A 146 -16.64 -4.34 7.12
N THR A 147 -16.67 -4.29 5.78
CA THR A 147 -16.58 -5.47 4.91
C THR A 147 -15.18 -5.59 4.34
N ILE A 148 -14.58 -6.78 4.40
CA ILE A 148 -13.29 -7.04 3.79
C ILE A 148 -13.49 -7.44 2.33
N VAL A 149 -13.03 -6.60 1.41
CA VAL A 149 -12.95 -6.88 -0.02
C VAL A 149 -11.54 -7.36 -0.34
N GLN A 150 -11.41 -8.45 -1.08
CA GLN A 150 -10.11 -9.03 -1.39
C GLN A 150 -10.08 -9.70 -2.75
N GLN A 151 -8.87 -9.85 -3.29
CA GLN A 151 -8.62 -10.54 -4.54
C GLN A 151 -7.22 -11.13 -4.52
N SER A 152 -7.06 -12.29 -5.16
CA SER A 152 -5.77 -12.87 -5.50
C SER A 152 -5.79 -13.30 -6.96
N ILE A 153 -4.67 -13.12 -7.64
CA ILE A 153 -4.39 -13.64 -8.98
C ILE A 153 -3.00 -14.26 -8.97
N PHE A 154 -2.93 -15.51 -9.42
CA PHE A 154 -1.71 -16.28 -9.58
C PHE A 154 -1.56 -16.78 -11.00
N ILE A 155 -0.32 -16.72 -11.48
CA ILE A 155 0.13 -17.37 -12.70
C ILE A 155 1.40 -18.15 -12.41
N GLY A 156 1.44 -19.39 -12.88
CA GLY A 156 2.57 -20.28 -12.69
C GLY A 156 2.64 -21.40 -13.72
N SER A 157 3.75 -22.13 -13.71
CA SER A 157 4.01 -23.26 -14.60
C SER A 157 4.83 -24.31 -13.86
N SER A 158 5.29 -25.33 -14.59
CA SER A 158 6.28 -26.29 -14.11
C SER A 158 7.62 -26.12 -14.83
N GLY A 159 8.73 -26.38 -14.15
CA GLY A 159 10.06 -26.42 -14.77
C GLY A 159 10.19 -27.48 -15.86
N ASN A 160 9.34 -28.52 -15.85
CA ASN A 160 9.33 -29.58 -16.86
C ASN A 160 8.66 -29.16 -18.18
N SER A 161 7.75 -28.18 -18.13
CA SER A 161 6.96 -27.75 -19.29
C SER A 161 6.34 -26.38 -19.03
N ILE A 162 6.49 -25.50 -20.02
CA ILE A 162 5.93 -24.14 -20.02
C ILE A 162 4.77 -23.97 -21.00
N ASN A 163 4.39 -25.03 -21.71
CA ASN A 163 3.35 -24.97 -22.74
C ASN A 163 1.94 -25.09 -22.16
N ASP A 164 1.81 -25.68 -20.98
CA ASP A 164 0.56 -25.68 -20.21
C ASP A 164 0.85 -25.09 -18.83
N ILE A 165 -0.06 -24.24 -18.34
CA ILE A 165 0.19 -23.37 -17.19
C ILE A 165 -0.89 -23.49 -16.13
N SER A 166 -0.50 -23.28 -14.89
CA SER A 166 -1.38 -23.21 -13.73
C SER A 166 -1.81 -21.76 -13.47
N ARG A 167 -3.11 -21.56 -13.24
CA ARG A 167 -3.69 -20.24 -12.96
C ARG A 167 -4.71 -20.34 -11.84
N PHE A 168 -4.74 -19.32 -10.99
CA PHE A 168 -5.72 -19.21 -9.91
C PHE A 168 -6.14 -17.75 -9.76
N ALA A 169 -7.42 -17.54 -9.53
CA ALA A 169 -7.97 -16.24 -9.19
C ALA A 169 -9.12 -16.43 -8.21
N SER A 170 -9.21 -15.56 -7.21
CA SER A 170 -10.21 -15.68 -6.15
C SER A 170 -10.55 -14.32 -5.59
N SER A 171 -11.85 -13.99 -5.50
CA SER A 171 -12.37 -12.83 -4.80
C SER A 171 -12.61 -13.08 -3.30
N SER A 172 -12.36 -14.31 -2.83
CA SER A 172 -12.49 -14.71 -1.43
C SER A 172 -11.14 -14.97 -0.75
N HIS A 173 -10.02 -14.71 -1.43
CA HIS A 173 -8.67 -14.90 -0.90
C HIS A 173 -7.80 -13.71 -1.31
N CYS A 174 -6.86 -13.32 -0.45
CA CYS A 174 -5.86 -12.28 -0.74
C CYS A 174 -4.50 -12.89 -1.12
N ILE A 175 -4.29 -14.18 -0.84
CA ILE A 175 -3.11 -14.96 -1.19
C ILE A 175 -3.60 -16.29 -1.75
N GLY A 176 -3.07 -16.70 -2.89
CA GLY A 176 -3.42 -17.99 -3.49
C GLY A 176 -2.36 -18.47 -4.46
N ILE A 177 -1.61 -19.50 -4.08
CA ILE A 177 -0.64 -20.17 -4.94
C ILE A 177 -1.22 -21.51 -5.36
N ARG A 178 -1.16 -21.78 -6.67
CA ARG A 178 -1.62 -23.02 -7.27
C ARG A 178 -0.46 -23.81 -7.85
N TYR A 179 -0.05 -24.84 -7.13
CA TYR A 179 1.01 -25.74 -7.54
C TYR A 179 0.51 -26.63 -8.67
N GLY A 180 1.21 -26.60 -9.81
CA GLY A 180 0.86 -27.34 -11.01
C GLY A 180 1.94 -28.35 -11.40
N ASN A 181 1.54 -29.48 -11.99
CA ASN A 181 2.47 -30.41 -12.63
C ASN A 181 2.87 -29.91 -14.05
N GLN A 182 3.58 -30.75 -14.81
CA GLN A 182 4.03 -30.45 -16.17
C GLN A 182 2.90 -30.23 -17.20
N ASN A 183 1.67 -30.60 -16.87
CA ASN A 183 0.49 -30.39 -17.71
C ASN A 183 -0.44 -29.32 -17.10
N GLY A 184 0.03 -28.52 -16.14
CA GLY A 184 -0.79 -27.53 -15.45
C GLY A 184 -1.86 -28.14 -14.51
N ASP A 185 -1.85 -29.46 -14.30
CA ASP A 185 -2.80 -30.13 -13.41
C ASP A 185 -2.55 -29.74 -11.95
N LEU A 186 -3.63 -29.61 -11.18
CA LEU A 186 -3.55 -29.22 -9.78
C LEU A 186 -2.84 -30.28 -8.93
N LEU A 187 -1.78 -29.87 -8.24
CA LEU A 187 -1.12 -30.65 -7.20
C LEU A 187 -1.52 -30.19 -5.79
N GLY A 188 -1.78 -28.90 -5.61
CA GLY A 188 -2.17 -28.34 -4.32
C GLY A 188 -2.38 -26.83 -4.36
N LEU A 189 -2.95 -26.30 -3.28
CA LEU A 189 -3.17 -24.88 -3.05
C LEU A 189 -2.55 -24.46 -1.72
N THR A 190 -1.91 -23.28 -1.72
CA THR A 190 -1.67 -22.51 -0.49
C THR A 190 -2.48 -21.23 -0.59
N THR A 191 -3.54 -21.10 0.20
CA THR A 191 -4.51 -20.00 0.13
C THR A 191 -4.75 -19.37 1.49
N ALA A 192 -4.96 -18.06 1.50
CA ALA A 192 -5.30 -17.33 2.71
C ALA A 192 -6.17 -16.10 2.42
N SER A 193 -6.97 -15.74 3.42
CA SER A 193 -7.87 -14.58 3.44
C SER A 193 -7.58 -13.70 4.66
N VAL A 194 -7.60 -12.37 4.51
CA VAL A 194 -7.62 -11.48 5.68
C VAL A 194 -8.99 -11.60 6.36
N THR A 195 -9.00 -11.78 7.67
CA THR A 195 -10.22 -11.90 8.48
C THR A 195 -10.46 -10.71 9.39
N SER A 196 -9.41 -9.97 9.75
CA SER A 196 -9.53 -8.72 10.51
C SER A 196 -8.35 -7.78 10.28
N PHE A 197 -8.63 -6.48 10.37
CA PHE A 197 -7.63 -5.42 10.51
C PHE A 197 -7.60 -5.02 11.99
N ASN A 198 -6.43 -5.12 12.62
CA ASN A 198 -6.22 -4.96 14.05
C ASN A 198 -5.51 -3.63 14.33
N VAL A 199 -5.52 -3.19 15.60
CA VAL A 199 -4.91 -1.90 16.02
C VAL A 199 -3.46 -1.74 15.57
N ASP A 200 -2.69 -2.82 15.55
CA ASP A 200 -1.26 -2.86 15.24
C ASP A 200 -0.93 -3.90 14.15
N GLY A 201 -1.89 -4.24 13.29
CA GLY A 201 -1.66 -5.31 12.31
C GLY A 201 -2.91 -5.88 11.66
N PHE A 202 -2.87 -7.17 11.33
CA PHE A 202 -3.98 -7.86 10.67
C PHE A 202 -3.95 -9.36 10.96
N THR A 203 -5.09 -10.02 10.73
CA THR A 203 -5.23 -11.46 10.90
C THR A 203 -5.56 -12.09 9.56
N ILE A 204 -4.90 -13.20 9.24
CA ILE A 204 -5.27 -14.05 8.11
C ILE A 204 -5.80 -15.41 8.61
N ASN A 205 -6.60 -16.05 7.77
CA ASN A 205 -6.92 -17.47 7.90
C ASN A 205 -6.38 -18.20 6.67
N VAL A 206 -5.58 -19.23 6.90
CA VAL A 206 -5.01 -20.12 5.90
C VAL A 206 -5.88 -21.37 5.80
N ASP A 207 -6.64 -21.54 4.73
CA ASP A 207 -7.59 -22.64 4.55
C ASP A 207 -7.01 -23.83 3.77
N ASN A 208 -6.03 -23.59 2.90
CA ASN A 208 -5.23 -24.64 2.29
C ASN A 208 -3.73 -24.36 2.44
N LEU A 209 -2.95 -25.43 2.67
CA LEU A 209 -1.50 -25.40 2.69
C LEU A 209 -0.95 -26.60 1.94
N ALA A 210 -0.38 -26.36 0.77
CA ALA A 210 0.30 -27.36 -0.03
C ALA A 210 1.82 -27.33 0.20
N ASP A 211 2.37 -26.13 0.34
CA ASP A 211 3.75 -25.88 0.77
C ASP A 211 3.86 -24.54 1.49
N ASN A 212 4.95 -24.36 2.23
CA ASN A 212 5.27 -23.11 2.90
C ASN A 212 5.53 -22.01 1.89
N VAL A 213 5.17 -20.77 2.24
CA VAL A 213 5.30 -19.62 1.33
C VAL A 213 5.72 -18.39 2.10
N VAL A 214 6.80 -17.75 1.66
CA VAL A 214 7.14 -16.38 2.04
C VAL A 214 6.22 -15.42 1.29
N VAL A 215 5.56 -14.55 2.05
CA VAL A 215 4.70 -13.49 1.53
C VAL A 215 5.27 -12.15 1.94
N ILE A 216 5.53 -11.29 0.96
CA ILE A 216 5.83 -9.88 1.16
C ILE A 216 4.51 -9.12 1.17
N TYR A 217 4.36 -8.16 2.08
CA TYR A 217 3.19 -7.30 2.14
C TYR A 217 3.55 -5.83 2.26
N HIS A 218 2.69 -4.98 1.72
CA HIS A 218 2.64 -3.55 2.04
C HIS A 218 1.30 -3.26 2.69
N ALA A 219 1.34 -2.75 3.92
CA ALA A 219 0.17 -2.30 4.67
C ALA A 219 0.06 -0.79 4.58
N TYR A 220 -1.16 -0.26 4.50
CA TYR A 220 -1.43 1.17 4.38
C TYR A 220 -2.45 1.59 5.43
N ASP A 221 -2.22 2.75 6.02
CA ASP A 221 -3.18 3.48 6.86
C ASP A 221 -4.30 4.07 6.00
#